data_AF-A0A7C3D1D9-F1
#
_entry.id   AF-A0A7C3D1D9-F1
#
_cell.length_a   1.000
_cell.length_b   1.000
_cell.length_c   1.000
_cell.angle_alpha   90.00
_cell.angle_beta   90.00
_cell.angle_gamma   90.00
#
_symmetry.space_group_name_H-M   'P 1'
#
loop_
_entity.id
_entity.type
_entity.pdbx_description
1 polymer ?
#
loop_
_entity_poly.entity_id
_entity_poly.type
_entity_poly.pdbx_seq_one_letter_code
_entity_poly.pdbx_strand_id
1 'polypeptide(L)'
;MKLQRFATLITVLAVVAGAGGVAQAAGPSKGKADQLRKATGPEDRKKGIHDGNKILTLFYNDGGIGDWTLGTRIESGIYPKGSGHSYFAEFTPVVGAEVRDKWGQIRHIYSDGIVSRRGADINPRTNLRWGFWPEPGYANPDQDQIAMSDKPYTWPPHWPDKDRSWDGFWNGQYGKYARADQESYYRMNDYDNDEFEFYPDPDDSTKRGLAVEVEVRGYQWAHPAAEDILIWTYWITNTGKFNYEKVVFGMYGDADIGDDGDQRDDDAWFDVDNDIVYQWDHDNKGAWGGPCAYFGYKFLESPGNPYDGIDNDGDGMIDERQDDGIDNDGDWNPELDDVGSDGIGPNDPYYPG
;
A
#
# COMPACT_ATOMS: atom_id res chain seq x y z
N MET A 1 -21.67 29.67 -6.02
CA MET A 1 -21.05 28.74 -5.05
C MET A 1 -19.58 29.12 -4.94
N LYS A 2 -19.03 29.27 -3.73
CA LYS A 2 -17.57 29.25 -3.56
C LYS A 2 -17.16 27.78 -3.58
N LEU A 3 -16.08 27.41 -4.27
CA LEU A 3 -15.51 26.07 -4.15
C LEU A 3 -15.14 25.85 -2.68
N GLN A 4 -15.76 24.87 -2.03
CA GLN A 4 -15.20 24.26 -0.83
C GLN A 4 -14.04 23.37 -1.26
N ARG A 5 -13.03 23.25 -0.40
CA ARG A 5 -11.81 22.50 -0.71
C ARG A 5 -12.00 21.05 -0.27
N PHE A 6 -11.54 20.13 -1.11
CA PHE A 6 -11.52 18.69 -0.87
C PHE A 6 -10.09 18.28 -0.58
N ALA A 7 -9.88 17.29 0.28
CA ALA A 7 -8.64 16.54 0.36
C ALA A 7 -8.90 15.10 -0.10
N THR A 8 -8.10 14.55 -1.02
CA THR A 8 -8.31 13.20 -1.57
C THR A 8 -7.11 12.29 -1.33
N LEU A 9 -7.35 11.18 -0.63
CA LEU A 9 -6.46 10.02 -0.59
C LEU A 9 -6.80 9.11 -1.77
N ILE A 10 -5.83 8.80 -2.61
CA ILE A 10 -6.02 8.06 -3.87
C ILE A 10 -5.22 6.76 -3.79
N THR A 11 -5.83 5.62 -4.10
CA THR A 11 -5.15 4.31 -4.10
C THR A 11 -5.27 3.62 -5.45
N VAL A 12 -4.13 3.21 -6.02
CA VAL A 12 -4.02 2.28 -7.16
C VAL A 12 -3.55 0.93 -6.62
N LEU A 13 -4.10 -0.17 -7.13
CA LEU A 13 -3.69 -1.51 -6.74
C LEU A 13 -3.38 -2.36 -7.96
N ALA A 14 -2.33 -3.18 -7.88
CA ALA A 14 -2.05 -4.21 -8.88
C ALA A 14 -1.70 -5.53 -8.19
N VAL A 15 -2.24 -6.63 -8.71
CA VAL A 15 -2.02 -7.99 -8.17
C VAL A 15 -1.36 -8.83 -9.24
N VAL A 16 -0.15 -9.33 -8.98
CA VAL A 16 0.58 -10.19 -9.93
C VAL A 16 0.51 -11.65 -9.47
N ALA A 17 -0.21 -12.47 -10.24
CA ALA A 17 -0.47 -13.89 -9.93
C ALA A 17 0.40 -14.83 -10.79
N GLY A 18 1.72 -14.72 -10.65
CA GLY A 18 2.70 -15.39 -11.53
C GLY A 18 2.54 -16.91 -11.67
N ALA A 19 2.15 -17.37 -12.87
CA ALA A 19 2.13 -18.77 -13.24
C ALA A 19 3.57 -19.33 -13.42
N GLY A 20 3.84 -20.51 -12.84
CA GLY A 20 5.21 -21.02 -12.73
C GLY A 20 5.88 -21.48 -14.04
N GLY A 21 7.07 -20.95 -14.31
CA GLY A 21 7.99 -21.43 -15.36
C GLY A 21 9.23 -22.15 -14.79
N VAL A 22 9.62 -23.30 -15.36
CA VAL A 22 10.67 -24.19 -14.82
C VAL A 22 12.01 -24.04 -15.54
N ALA A 23 13.14 -23.94 -14.81
CA ALA A 23 14.49 -24.19 -15.31
C ALA A 23 15.47 -24.73 -14.24
N GLN A 24 16.50 -25.48 -14.66
CA GLN A 24 17.47 -26.23 -13.81
C GLN A 24 18.80 -26.46 -14.58
N ALA A 25 19.97 -26.79 -14.01
CA ALA A 25 20.50 -26.95 -12.63
C ALA A 25 22.06 -26.73 -12.70
N ALA A 26 22.93 -26.89 -11.68
CA ALA A 26 22.90 -27.39 -10.30
C ALA A 26 23.96 -26.61 -9.46
N GLY A 27 24.13 -26.77 -8.13
CA GLY A 27 24.74 -27.91 -7.41
C GLY A 27 26.21 -27.62 -7.03
N PRO A 28 26.87 -28.31 -6.06
CA PRO A 28 26.39 -29.10 -4.92
C PRO A 28 26.59 -28.39 -3.56
N SER A 29 26.02 -28.94 -2.49
CA SER A 29 26.02 -28.35 -1.13
C SER A 29 27.35 -28.44 -0.36
N LYS A 30 27.62 -27.45 0.51
CA LYS A 30 28.43 -27.60 1.73
C LYS A 30 28.30 -26.41 2.69
N GLY A 31 28.11 -26.70 3.97
CA GLY A 31 28.24 -25.73 5.08
C GLY A 31 26.93 -25.43 5.80
N LYS A 32 26.67 -26.12 6.92
CA LYS A 32 25.79 -25.58 7.95
C LYS A 32 26.51 -24.41 8.62
N ALA A 33 26.18 -23.19 8.23
CA ALA A 33 26.32 -22.04 9.10
C ALA A 33 25.01 -21.91 9.86
N ASP A 34 25.07 -21.88 11.19
CA ASP A 34 23.95 -21.39 12.00
C ASP A 34 23.82 -19.89 11.68
N GLN A 35 22.94 -19.56 10.73
CA GLN A 35 22.65 -18.18 10.41
C GLN A 35 21.89 -17.56 11.59
N LEU A 36 22.54 -16.58 12.21
CA LEU A 36 21.85 -15.60 13.05
C LEU A 36 20.79 -14.94 12.17
N ARG A 37 19.53 -15.36 12.33
CA ARG A 37 18.40 -14.71 11.67
C ARG A 37 18.38 -13.24 12.08
N LYS A 38 18.39 -12.35 11.09
CA LYS A 38 17.66 -11.08 11.22
C LYS A 38 16.20 -11.48 11.15
N ALA A 39 15.41 -11.18 12.17
CA ALA A 39 13.97 -11.37 12.04
C ALA A 39 13.43 -10.29 11.09
N THR A 40 12.47 -10.66 10.26
CA THR A 40 11.44 -9.73 9.80
C THR A 40 10.62 -9.33 11.04
N GLY A 41 10.27 -8.05 11.19
CA GLY A 41 9.62 -7.65 12.44
C GLY A 41 9.67 -6.15 12.79
N PRO A 42 9.20 -5.81 14.01
CA PRO A 42 9.07 -4.43 14.49
C PRO A 42 10.40 -3.68 14.61
N GLU A 43 11.55 -4.36 14.62
CA GLU A 43 12.87 -3.71 14.66
C GLU A 43 13.20 -2.92 13.37
N ASP A 44 12.62 -3.31 12.24
CA ASP A 44 12.74 -2.60 10.96
C ASP A 44 11.57 -1.64 10.70
N ARG A 45 10.66 -1.47 11.68
CA ARG A 45 9.57 -0.49 11.59
C ARG A 45 10.11 0.92 11.68
N LYS A 46 9.79 1.74 10.68
CA LYS A 46 10.28 3.11 10.49
C LYS A 46 9.10 4.04 10.16
N LYS A 47 9.26 5.33 10.46
CA LYS A 47 8.23 6.36 10.22
C LYS A 47 8.56 7.20 8.99
N GLY A 48 7.60 7.35 8.09
CA GLY A 48 7.62 8.32 7.00
C GLY A 48 6.76 9.54 7.33
N ILE A 49 6.99 10.64 6.61
CA ILE A 49 6.09 11.81 6.58
C ILE A 49 5.95 12.21 5.13
N HIS A 50 4.71 12.28 4.66
CA HIS A 50 4.36 12.96 3.42
C HIS A 50 3.87 14.37 3.75
N ASP A 51 4.59 15.36 3.23
CA ASP A 51 4.33 16.79 3.39
C ASP A 51 4.72 17.60 2.15
N GLY A 52 4.89 16.98 0.98
CA GLY A 52 5.21 17.66 -0.28
C GLY A 52 4.26 18.80 -0.68
N ASN A 53 2.99 18.77 -0.25
CA ASN A 53 2.03 19.84 -0.51
C ASN A 53 1.15 20.22 0.72
N LYS A 54 -0.17 20.43 0.56
CA LYS A 54 -1.07 20.83 1.67
C LYS A 54 -1.58 19.66 2.51
N ILE A 55 -1.41 18.41 2.11
CA ILE A 55 -1.67 17.27 3.00
C ILE A 55 -0.38 16.98 3.75
N LEU A 56 -0.40 17.05 5.07
CA LEU A 56 0.67 16.50 5.92
C LEU A 56 0.14 15.26 6.64
N THR A 57 0.82 14.13 6.47
CA THR A 57 0.56 12.94 7.28
C THR A 57 1.83 12.11 7.49
N LEU A 58 1.96 11.56 8.68
CA LEU A 58 2.88 10.45 8.94
C LEU A 58 2.33 9.14 8.38
N PHE A 59 3.21 8.15 8.23
CA PHE A 59 2.90 6.76 7.89
C PHE A 59 4.03 5.83 8.33
N TYR A 60 3.83 4.52 8.21
CA TYR A 60 4.79 3.47 8.61
C TYR A 60 4.99 2.44 7.50
N ASN A 61 6.17 1.82 7.48
CA ASN A 61 6.52 0.78 6.50
C ASN A 61 5.93 -0.61 6.81
N ASP A 62 5.03 -0.70 7.80
CA ASP A 62 4.16 -1.85 8.02
C ASP A 62 2.73 -1.61 7.50
N GLY A 63 2.49 -0.53 6.74
CA GLY A 63 1.24 -0.26 6.01
C GLY A 63 0.31 0.77 6.65
N GLY A 64 0.59 1.24 7.88
CA GLY A 64 -0.24 2.23 8.55
C GLY A 64 -0.03 3.65 8.01
N ILE A 65 -1.10 4.35 7.67
CA ILE A 65 -1.13 5.78 7.30
C ILE A 65 -1.85 6.54 8.40
N GLY A 66 -1.23 7.58 8.95
CA GLY A 66 -1.71 8.23 10.16
C GLY A 66 -1.42 7.42 11.44
N ASP A 67 -1.51 8.12 12.56
CA ASP A 67 -1.47 7.59 13.92
C ASP A 67 -2.15 8.63 14.83
N TRP A 68 -3.12 8.17 15.60
CA TRP A 68 -3.84 8.98 16.58
C TRP A 68 -3.31 8.78 18.01
N THR A 69 -2.39 7.83 18.21
CA THR A 69 -1.87 7.49 19.54
C THR A 69 -0.84 8.52 20.02
N LEU A 70 -0.58 8.56 21.33
CA LEU A 70 0.60 9.20 21.95
C LEU A 70 1.00 10.61 21.45
N GLY A 71 0.04 11.44 21.04
CA GLY A 71 0.29 12.81 20.59
C GLY A 71 0.88 12.94 19.19
N THR A 72 0.90 11.88 18.39
CA THR A 72 1.28 11.92 16.96
C THR A 72 0.13 12.40 16.06
N ARG A 73 -1.09 12.54 16.60
CA ARG A 73 -2.27 13.06 15.87
C ARG A 73 -2.03 14.42 15.19
N ILE A 74 -1.24 15.30 15.80
CA ILE A 74 -0.83 16.60 15.22
C ILE A 74 0.12 16.48 14.02
N GLU A 75 0.60 15.28 13.71
CA GLU A 75 1.41 14.91 12.55
C GLU A 75 0.62 14.02 11.56
N SER A 76 -0.68 13.77 11.79
CA SER A 76 -1.54 12.84 11.04
C SER A 76 -2.72 13.54 10.39
N GLY A 77 -2.94 13.29 9.09
CA GLY A 77 -4.11 13.80 8.35
C GLY A 77 -4.33 15.31 8.43
N ILE A 78 -3.27 16.11 8.55
CA ILE A 78 -3.36 17.57 8.72
C ILE A 78 -3.65 18.24 7.38
N TYR A 79 -4.75 19.01 7.34
CA TYR A 79 -5.15 19.76 6.16
C TYR A 79 -5.71 21.17 6.50
N PRO A 80 -5.41 22.20 5.69
CA PRO A 80 -4.18 22.33 4.91
C PRO A 80 -2.97 22.40 5.85
N LYS A 81 -1.81 21.89 5.41
CA LYS A 81 -0.56 21.82 6.17
C LYS A 81 -0.26 23.15 6.88
N GLY A 82 -0.05 23.08 8.19
CA GLY A 82 0.14 24.23 9.06
C GLY A 82 -1.14 24.79 9.69
N SER A 83 -2.32 24.22 9.41
CA SER A 83 -3.56 24.50 10.14
C SER A 83 -3.52 23.95 11.57
N GLY A 84 -2.91 22.77 11.76
CA GLY A 84 -3.04 21.98 12.98
C GLY A 84 -4.41 21.33 13.14
N HIS A 85 -5.15 21.13 12.04
CA HIS A 85 -6.46 20.49 12.02
C HIS A 85 -6.33 19.12 11.34
N SER A 86 -6.60 18.06 12.10
CA SER A 86 -6.61 16.68 11.59
C SER A 86 -7.96 16.30 10.97
N TYR A 87 -7.93 15.42 9.98
CA TYR A 87 -9.10 14.91 9.24
C TYR A 87 -9.20 13.38 9.26
N PHE A 88 -8.21 12.69 9.82
CA PHE A 88 -8.28 11.24 10.02
C PHE A 88 -7.38 10.74 11.14
N ALA A 89 -7.78 9.61 11.72
CA ALA A 89 -7.06 8.91 12.77
C ALA A 89 -6.01 7.95 12.17
N GLU A 90 -6.46 6.93 11.44
CA GLU A 90 -5.59 5.91 10.82
C GLU A 90 -6.25 5.24 9.60
N PHE A 91 -5.42 4.85 8.64
CA PHE A 91 -5.78 4.13 7.42
C PHE A 91 -4.78 3.00 7.19
N THR A 92 -5.19 1.90 6.56
CA THR A 92 -4.24 0.84 6.18
C THR A 92 -4.79 -0.10 5.08
N PRO A 93 -3.96 -0.57 4.12
CA PRO A 93 -4.41 -1.60 3.20
C PRO A 93 -4.69 -2.89 3.96
N VAL A 94 -5.71 -3.60 3.51
CA VAL A 94 -6.11 -4.90 4.03
C VAL A 94 -6.06 -5.91 2.90
N VAL A 95 -5.48 -7.07 3.15
CA VAL A 95 -5.54 -8.24 2.25
C VAL A 95 -6.06 -9.42 3.04
N GLY A 96 -7.08 -10.11 2.52
CA GLY A 96 -7.66 -11.28 3.17
C GLY A 96 -8.07 -12.36 2.20
N ALA A 97 -8.08 -13.61 2.67
CA ALA A 97 -8.53 -14.75 1.86
C ALA A 97 -9.20 -15.84 2.69
N GLU A 98 -10.11 -16.59 2.06
CA GLU A 98 -10.67 -17.82 2.63
C GLU A 98 -9.76 -19.02 2.30
N VAL A 99 -9.32 -19.74 3.33
CA VAL A 99 -8.47 -20.93 3.19
C VAL A 99 -8.99 -22.10 4.01
N ARG A 100 -8.48 -23.30 3.74
CA ARG A 100 -8.61 -24.44 4.66
C ARG A 100 -7.28 -24.67 5.35
N ASP A 101 -7.28 -24.63 6.68
CA ASP A 101 -6.09 -24.93 7.47
C ASP A 101 -5.75 -26.44 7.41
N LYS A 102 -4.61 -26.81 7.99
CA LYS A 102 -4.11 -28.19 8.10
C LYS A 102 -5.08 -29.16 8.79
N TRP A 103 -6.07 -28.66 9.54
CA TRP A 103 -7.12 -29.44 10.20
C TRP A 103 -8.42 -29.50 9.38
N GLY A 104 -8.43 -28.91 8.18
CA GLY A 104 -9.58 -28.82 7.28
C GLY A 104 -10.60 -27.74 7.66
N GLN A 105 -10.31 -26.91 8.67
CA GLN A 105 -11.20 -25.84 9.11
C GLN A 105 -11.10 -24.66 8.15
N ILE A 106 -12.25 -24.05 7.84
CA ILE A 106 -12.29 -22.81 7.05
C ILE A 106 -11.75 -21.68 7.93
N ARG A 107 -10.82 -20.89 7.40
CA ARG A 107 -10.27 -19.68 8.00
C ARG A 107 -10.46 -18.52 7.04
N HIS A 108 -10.68 -17.34 7.60
CA HIS A 108 -10.54 -16.07 6.89
C HIS A 108 -9.32 -15.39 7.49
N ILE A 109 -8.19 -15.47 6.79
CA ILE A 109 -6.94 -14.85 7.21
C ILE A 109 -6.96 -13.43 6.67
N TYR A 110 -6.69 -12.45 7.52
CA TYR A 110 -6.52 -11.06 7.14
C TYR A 110 -5.15 -10.56 7.58
N SER A 111 -4.57 -9.69 6.76
CA SER A 111 -3.32 -9.00 7.04
C SER A 111 -3.51 -7.51 6.75
N ASP A 112 -3.19 -6.68 7.75
CA ASP A 112 -3.32 -5.22 7.71
C ASP A 112 -2.07 -4.55 8.31
N GLY A 113 -2.00 -3.23 8.22
CA GLY A 113 -0.93 -2.39 8.75
C GLY A 113 -1.30 -1.47 9.91
N ILE A 114 -2.40 -1.73 10.62
CA ILE A 114 -2.99 -0.76 11.56
C ILE A 114 -2.04 -0.41 12.72
N VAL A 115 -1.98 0.88 13.07
CA VAL A 115 -1.03 1.41 14.06
C VAL A 115 -1.56 1.20 15.47
N SER A 116 -2.86 1.42 15.65
CA SER A 116 -3.56 1.15 16.90
C SER A 116 -3.50 -0.33 17.29
N ARG A 117 -3.10 -0.57 18.54
CA ARG A 117 -3.15 -1.91 19.14
C ARG A 117 -4.51 -2.21 19.79
N ARG A 118 -5.50 -1.32 19.65
CA ARG A 118 -6.81 -1.45 20.29
C ARG A 118 -7.72 -2.33 19.43
N GLY A 119 -7.78 -3.62 19.76
CA GLY A 119 -8.58 -4.60 19.02
C GLY A 119 -7.82 -5.36 17.93
N ALA A 120 -6.52 -5.07 17.75
CA ALA A 120 -5.63 -5.87 16.92
C ALA A 120 -5.44 -7.28 17.52
N ASP A 121 -5.40 -8.30 16.66
CA ASP A 121 -5.12 -9.67 17.08
C ASP A 121 -3.62 -9.85 17.37
N ILE A 122 -3.32 -10.31 18.59
CA ILE A 122 -1.95 -10.34 19.13
C ILE A 122 -1.48 -11.78 19.28
N ASN A 123 -0.31 -12.07 18.70
CA ASN A 123 0.41 -13.32 18.88
C ASN A 123 0.77 -13.51 20.37
N PRO A 124 0.22 -14.51 21.07
CA PRO A 124 0.44 -14.69 22.50
C PRO A 124 1.86 -15.16 22.85
N ARG A 125 2.67 -15.55 21.84
CA ARG A 125 4.07 -15.97 22.02
C ARG A 125 5.05 -14.81 21.96
N THR A 126 4.84 -13.88 21.03
CA THR A 126 5.77 -12.76 20.76
C THR A 126 5.26 -11.41 21.27
N ASN A 127 3.97 -11.31 21.60
CA ASN A 127 3.27 -10.06 21.92
C ASN A 127 3.33 -9.03 20.76
N LEU A 128 3.47 -9.51 19.53
CA LEU A 128 3.37 -8.72 18.29
C LEU A 128 1.97 -8.88 17.70
N ARG A 129 1.50 -7.89 16.93
CA ARG A 129 0.28 -8.05 16.13
C ARG A 129 0.54 -9.03 14.99
N TRP A 130 -0.47 -9.81 14.63
CA TRP A 130 -0.49 -10.45 13.32
C TRP A 130 -0.89 -9.40 12.26
N GLY A 131 -0.50 -9.62 11.01
CA GLY A 131 -0.62 -8.64 9.92
C GLY A 131 0.70 -8.40 9.21
N PHE A 132 0.82 -7.26 8.54
CA PHE A 132 2.02 -6.88 7.80
C PHE A 132 3.17 -6.45 8.71
N TRP A 133 4.39 -6.85 8.35
CA TRP A 133 5.65 -6.35 8.90
C TRP A 133 6.59 -5.89 7.78
N PRO A 134 7.49 -4.93 8.04
CA PRO A 134 8.38 -4.39 7.01
C PRO A 134 9.39 -5.41 6.51
N GLU A 135 9.66 -5.39 5.21
CA GLU A 135 10.76 -6.15 4.63
C GLU A 135 12.09 -5.39 4.87
N PRO A 136 13.11 -6.04 5.47
CA PRO A 136 14.38 -5.40 5.76
C PRO A 136 15.14 -4.96 4.51
N GLY A 137 15.93 -3.89 4.66
CA GLY A 137 16.86 -3.44 3.61
C GLY A 137 16.29 -2.43 2.62
N TYR A 138 15.00 -2.09 2.69
CA TYR A 138 14.38 -1.03 1.86
C TYR A 138 14.56 0.39 2.41
N ALA A 139 15.29 0.56 3.53
CA ALA A 139 15.67 1.85 4.09
C ALA A 139 17.05 1.75 4.74
N ASN A 140 17.72 2.90 4.95
CA ASN A 140 18.98 2.96 5.68
C ASN A 140 18.80 2.38 7.10
N PRO A 141 19.56 1.34 7.50
CA PRO A 141 19.41 0.71 8.81
C PRO A 141 19.84 1.61 9.98
N ASP A 142 20.71 2.59 9.76
CA ASP A 142 21.32 3.42 10.81
C ASP A 142 20.43 4.59 11.31
N GLN A 143 19.14 4.60 10.94
CA GLN A 143 18.18 5.67 11.19
C GLN A 143 16.72 5.16 11.13
N ASP A 144 15.77 5.93 11.68
CA ASP A 144 14.39 5.45 11.96
C ASP A 144 13.32 5.89 10.95
N GLN A 145 13.72 6.46 9.80
CA GLN A 145 12.80 6.94 8.76
C GLN A 145 12.70 5.99 7.56
N ILE A 146 11.54 6.01 6.90
CA ILE A 146 11.31 5.30 5.63
C ILE A 146 12.15 5.97 4.53
N ALA A 147 12.49 5.23 3.48
CA ALA A 147 13.16 5.82 2.33
C ALA A 147 12.23 6.80 1.60
N MET A 148 12.68 8.06 1.49
CA MET A 148 11.97 9.14 0.80
C MET A 148 12.84 9.73 -0.33
N SER A 149 12.26 10.07 -1.48
CA SER A 149 13.01 10.61 -2.63
C SER A 149 13.71 11.94 -2.33
N ASP A 150 13.13 12.76 -1.45
CA ASP A 150 13.66 14.07 -1.03
C ASP A 150 14.77 13.97 0.03
N LYS A 151 15.04 12.78 0.59
CA LYS A 151 15.96 12.55 1.71
C LYS A 151 16.95 11.40 1.43
N PRO A 152 17.99 11.60 0.59
CA PRO A 152 18.91 10.52 0.21
C PRO A 152 19.63 9.79 1.34
N TYR A 153 19.75 10.39 2.53
CA TYR A 153 20.30 9.72 3.72
C TYR A 153 19.40 8.59 4.28
N THR A 154 18.14 8.52 3.84
CA THR A 154 17.18 7.46 4.22
C THR A 154 17.27 6.23 3.32
N TRP A 155 17.99 6.30 2.19
CA TRP A 155 18.09 5.22 1.23
C TRP A 155 19.04 4.12 1.73
N PRO A 156 18.75 2.84 1.49
CA PRO A 156 19.67 1.77 1.84
C PRO A 156 20.97 1.87 1.00
N PRO A 157 22.10 1.32 1.46
CA PRO A 157 23.33 1.26 0.66
C PRO A 157 23.19 0.49 -0.66
N HIS A 158 22.20 -0.40 -0.74
CA HIS A 158 21.84 -1.21 -1.91
C HIS A 158 20.35 -1.56 -1.80
N TRP A 159 19.59 -1.40 -2.89
CA TRP A 159 18.17 -1.75 -2.95
C TRP A 159 18.01 -3.27 -3.19
N PRO A 160 17.29 -4.03 -2.33
CA PRO A 160 17.24 -5.49 -2.45
C PRO A 160 16.66 -6.02 -3.78
N ASP A 161 15.82 -5.22 -4.42
CA ASP A 161 15.08 -5.50 -5.66
C ASP A 161 15.77 -4.98 -6.94
N LYS A 162 16.97 -4.39 -6.85
CA LYS A 162 17.68 -3.78 -7.98
C LYS A 162 19.14 -4.25 -8.07
N ASP A 163 19.76 -4.04 -9.24
CA ASP A 163 21.18 -4.29 -9.42
C ASP A 163 22.05 -3.16 -8.84
N ARG A 164 23.35 -3.42 -8.63
CA ARG A 164 24.29 -2.47 -8.02
C ARG A 164 24.46 -1.14 -8.76
N SER A 165 24.01 -1.01 -10.01
CA SER A 165 24.00 0.28 -10.71
C SER A 165 22.97 1.26 -10.15
N TRP A 166 22.08 0.82 -9.26
CA TRP A 166 21.13 1.66 -8.50
C TRP A 166 21.68 2.12 -7.14
N ASP A 167 22.87 1.64 -6.72
CA ASP A 167 23.50 2.06 -5.46
C ASP A 167 23.70 3.59 -5.46
N GLY A 168 23.06 4.30 -4.52
CA GLY A 168 23.09 5.76 -4.44
C GLY A 168 22.12 6.53 -5.35
N PHE A 169 21.18 5.85 -6.03
CA PHE A 169 20.07 6.44 -6.77
C PHE A 169 18.73 6.16 -6.08
N TRP A 170 17.71 6.98 -6.37
CA TRP A 170 16.34 6.70 -5.93
C TRP A 170 15.79 5.48 -6.67
N ASN A 171 15.10 4.59 -5.95
CA ASN A 171 14.35 3.48 -6.55
C ASN A 171 12.98 3.98 -7.00
N GLY A 172 12.95 4.81 -8.06
CA GLY A 172 11.71 5.28 -8.68
C GLY A 172 11.07 4.19 -9.55
N GLN A 173 9.74 4.18 -9.60
CA GLN A 173 8.95 3.21 -10.36
C GLN A 173 9.38 3.13 -11.84
N TYR A 174 9.70 4.28 -12.44
CA TYR A 174 10.02 4.43 -13.86
C TYR A 174 11.50 4.80 -14.11
N GLY A 175 12.39 4.41 -13.19
CA GLY A 175 13.84 4.62 -13.32
C GLY A 175 14.51 5.28 -12.12
N LYS A 176 15.77 5.69 -12.31
CA LYS A 176 16.68 6.20 -11.26
C LYS A 176 16.41 7.65 -10.83
N TYR A 177 15.15 8.06 -10.83
CA TYR A 177 14.68 9.43 -10.56
C TYR A 177 13.26 9.41 -10.00
N ALA A 178 12.86 10.47 -9.30
CA ALA A 178 11.49 10.64 -8.82
C ALA A 178 10.62 11.35 -9.88
N ARG A 179 9.35 10.95 -9.98
CA ARG A 179 8.29 11.58 -10.79
C ARG A 179 7.53 12.64 -9.99
N ALA A 180 7.32 12.41 -8.69
CA ALA A 180 6.72 13.38 -7.78
C ALA A 180 7.78 14.14 -6.97
N ASP A 181 7.44 15.36 -6.52
CA ASP A 181 8.32 16.19 -5.70
C ASP A 181 8.67 15.53 -4.35
N GLN A 182 7.79 14.64 -3.86
CA GLN A 182 8.07 13.76 -2.73
C GLN A 182 7.46 12.38 -2.96
N GLU A 183 8.32 11.36 -2.95
CA GLU A 183 7.94 9.95 -3.05
C GLU A 183 8.42 9.18 -1.82
N SER A 184 7.72 8.11 -1.49
CA SER A 184 8.15 7.10 -0.53
C SER A 184 8.21 5.72 -1.18
N TYR A 185 9.07 4.85 -0.66
CA TYR A 185 9.19 3.46 -1.11
C TYR A 185 9.50 2.53 0.07
N TYR A 186 8.74 1.45 0.19
CA TYR A 186 9.04 0.34 1.08
C TYR A 186 8.38 -0.95 0.58
N ARG A 187 8.77 -2.07 1.18
CA ARG A 187 8.04 -3.34 1.06
C ARG A 187 7.67 -3.87 2.44
N MET A 188 6.62 -4.67 2.48
CA MET A 188 6.13 -5.36 3.67
C MET A 188 5.61 -6.75 3.31
N ASN A 189 5.57 -7.68 4.26
CA ASN A 189 5.07 -9.03 4.06
C ASN A 189 4.23 -9.48 5.26
N ASP A 190 3.46 -10.56 5.11
CA ASP A 190 2.70 -11.18 6.20
C ASP A 190 3.25 -12.54 6.67
N TYR A 191 4.53 -12.81 6.42
CA TYR A 191 5.16 -14.11 6.68
C TYR A 191 5.18 -14.47 8.17
N ASP A 192 5.08 -13.51 9.09
CA ASP A 192 4.97 -13.75 10.54
C ASP A 192 3.52 -13.81 11.06
N ASN A 193 2.51 -13.75 10.18
CA ASN A 193 1.09 -13.95 10.50
C ASN A 193 0.79 -15.45 10.77
N ASP A 194 1.22 -15.93 11.95
CA ASP A 194 1.16 -17.34 12.34
C ASP A 194 -0.08 -17.76 13.14
N GLU A 195 -1.16 -16.97 13.08
CA GLU A 195 -2.43 -17.20 13.81
C GLU A 195 -3.01 -18.59 13.57
N PHE A 196 -3.04 -19.02 12.31
CA PHE A 196 -3.63 -20.30 11.90
C PHE A 196 -2.58 -21.30 11.42
N GLU A 197 -2.88 -22.60 11.56
CA GLU A 197 -2.08 -23.72 11.06
C GLU A 197 -2.24 -23.90 9.53
N PHE A 198 -2.09 -22.82 8.78
CA PHE A 198 -2.10 -22.79 7.31
C PHE A 198 -0.67 -22.59 6.79
N TYR A 199 -0.28 -23.22 5.68
CA TYR A 199 1.10 -23.23 5.16
C TYR A 199 1.06 -22.98 3.64
N PRO A 200 1.09 -21.71 3.20
CA PRO A 200 0.91 -21.34 1.79
C PRO A 200 2.07 -21.74 0.86
N ASP A 201 3.27 -21.98 1.38
CA ASP A 201 4.37 -22.59 0.62
C ASP A 201 4.73 -23.97 1.22
N PRO A 202 4.62 -25.08 0.46
CA PRO A 202 4.99 -26.41 0.94
C PRO A 202 6.51 -26.62 1.04
N ASP A 203 7.32 -25.83 0.34
CA ASP A 203 8.78 -25.89 0.38
C ASP A 203 9.38 -24.91 1.40
N ASP A 204 8.65 -23.84 1.76
CA ASP A 204 9.04 -22.87 2.78
C ASP A 204 7.96 -22.64 3.86
N SER A 205 8.02 -23.47 4.90
CA SER A 205 7.16 -23.33 6.09
C SER A 205 7.35 -22.05 6.92
N THR A 206 8.32 -21.20 6.59
CA THR A 206 8.55 -19.92 7.27
C THR A 206 7.63 -18.82 6.76
N LYS A 207 7.08 -18.95 5.54
CA LYS A 207 6.01 -18.10 5.06
C LYS A 207 4.68 -18.54 5.69
N ARG A 208 4.20 -17.75 6.65
CA ARG A 208 2.87 -17.87 7.26
C ARG A 208 1.89 -16.93 6.54
N GLY A 209 0.78 -16.55 7.18
CA GLY A 209 -0.21 -15.65 6.62
C GLY A 209 -0.79 -16.17 5.30
N LEU A 210 -0.89 -15.26 4.34
CA LEU A 210 -1.20 -15.54 2.94
C LEU A 210 0.07 -15.66 2.07
N ALA A 211 1.26 -15.55 2.66
CA ALA A 211 2.54 -15.44 1.94
C ALA A 211 2.52 -14.32 0.88
N VAL A 212 1.94 -13.17 1.24
CA VAL A 212 1.92 -12.00 0.38
C VAL A 212 3.07 -11.06 0.72
N GLU A 213 3.72 -10.53 -0.32
CA GLU A 213 4.60 -9.38 -0.25
C GLU A 213 3.91 -8.21 -0.94
N VAL A 214 4.00 -7.02 -0.35
CA VAL A 214 3.40 -5.80 -0.87
C VAL A 214 4.50 -4.77 -1.09
N GLU A 215 4.70 -4.36 -2.33
CA GLU A 215 5.49 -3.17 -2.67
C GLU A 215 4.61 -1.92 -2.57
N VAL A 216 5.05 -0.93 -1.79
CA VAL A 216 4.26 0.27 -1.48
C VAL A 216 5.02 1.52 -1.87
N ARG A 217 4.32 2.44 -2.53
CA ARG A 217 4.82 3.77 -2.86
C ARG A 217 3.77 4.82 -2.53
N GLY A 218 4.21 5.96 -2.01
CA GLY A 218 3.38 7.14 -1.79
C GLY A 218 3.92 8.33 -2.58
N TYR A 219 3.05 9.21 -3.08
CA TYR A 219 3.39 10.32 -3.97
C TYR A 219 2.65 11.62 -3.57
N GLN A 220 3.38 12.72 -3.54
CA GLN A 220 2.82 14.08 -3.55
C GLN A 220 3.58 14.99 -4.52
N TRP A 221 2.83 15.75 -5.33
CA TRP A 221 3.36 16.78 -6.20
C TRP A 221 3.18 18.17 -5.59
N ALA A 222 4.21 19.01 -5.67
CA ALA A 222 4.20 20.40 -5.22
C ALA A 222 3.52 21.33 -6.24
N HIS A 223 2.41 20.88 -6.84
CA HIS A 223 1.72 21.55 -7.94
C HIS A 223 0.26 21.91 -7.59
N PRO A 224 -0.26 23.12 -7.93
CA PRO A 224 -1.63 23.53 -7.59
C PRO A 224 -2.77 22.66 -8.13
N ALA A 225 -2.51 21.80 -9.14
CA ALA A 225 -3.53 20.86 -9.64
C ALA A 225 -3.65 19.58 -8.78
N ALA A 226 -2.66 19.30 -7.92
CA ALA A 226 -2.60 18.13 -7.04
C ALA A 226 -2.38 18.55 -5.58
N GLU A 227 -2.63 19.82 -5.24
CA GLU A 227 -2.20 20.39 -3.96
C GLU A 227 -2.94 19.84 -2.74
N ASP A 228 -4.11 19.25 -2.99
CA ASP A 228 -4.97 18.61 -2.00
C ASP A 228 -5.07 17.08 -2.21
N ILE A 229 -4.06 16.45 -2.83
CA ILE A 229 -4.04 15.03 -3.17
C ILE A 229 -2.81 14.31 -2.58
N LEU A 230 -3.00 13.10 -2.07
CA LEU A 230 -1.96 12.14 -1.71
C LEU A 230 -2.28 10.80 -2.38
N ILE A 231 -1.35 10.27 -3.18
CA ILE A 231 -1.55 9.01 -3.91
C ILE A 231 -0.70 7.90 -3.27
N TRP A 232 -1.28 6.70 -3.12
CA TRP A 232 -0.58 5.47 -2.76
C TRP A 232 -0.77 4.41 -3.84
N THR A 233 0.25 3.57 -4.04
CA THR A 233 0.17 2.41 -4.93
C THR A 233 0.63 1.17 -4.16
N TYR A 234 -0.15 0.08 -4.20
CA TYR A 234 0.21 -1.19 -3.56
C TYR A 234 0.25 -2.30 -4.61
N TRP A 235 1.42 -2.92 -4.76
CA TRP A 235 1.65 -4.07 -5.64
C TRP A 235 1.67 -5.34 -4.79
N ILE A 236 0.58 -6.10 -4.78
CA ILE A 236 0.42 -7.29 -3.95
C ILE A 236 0.84 -8.52 -4.76
N THR A 237 1.86 -9.23 -4.27
CA THR A 237 2.39 -10.45 -4.91
C THR A 237 2.17 -11.65 -4.00
N ASN A 238 1.54 -12.70 -4.50
CA ASN A 238 1.55 -14.01 -3.85
C ASN A 238 2.92 -14.65 -4.05
N THR A 239 3.73 -14.74 -3.00
CA THR A 239 5.08 -15.35 -3.05
C THR A 239 5.08 -16.81 -2.58
N GLY A 240 3.92 -17.35 -2.18
CA GLY A 240 3.72 -18.75 -1.85
C GLY A 240 3.44 -19.62 -3.08
N LYS A 241 2.84 -20.79 -2.86
CA LYS A 241 2.43 -21.73 -3.93
C LYS A 241 0.97 -22.16 -3.83
N PHE A 242 0.26 -21.67 -2.83
CA PHE A 242 -1.17 -21.85 -2.69
C PHE A 242 -1.91 -20.89 -3.61
N ASN A 243 -2.90 -21.40 -4.35
CA ASN A 243 -3.78 -20.58 -5.18
C ASN A 243 -5.04 -20.21 -4.39
N TYR A 244 -5.38 -18.93 -4.31
CA TYR A 244 -6.51 -18.44 -3.52
C TYR A 244 -7.75 -18.26 -4.40
N GLU A 245 -8.81 -19.01 -4.11
CA GLU A 245 -10.09 -18.93 -4.85
C GLU A 245 -10.97 -17.74 -4.41
N LYS A 246 -10.76 -17.22 -3.21
CA LYS A 246 -11.52 -16.11 -2.62
C LYS A 246 -10.56 -15.16 -1.93
N VAL A 247 -10.28 -14.05 -2.58
CA VAL A 247 -9.44 -12.96 -2.08
C VAL A 247 -10.29 -11.69 -1.98
N VAL A 248 -10.01 -10.90 -0.96
CA VAL A 248 -10.48 -9.53 -0.80
C VAL A 248 -9.25 -8.67 -0.51
N PHE A 249 -9.12 -7.56 -1.22
CA PHE A 249 -8.24 -6.47 -0.84
C PHE A 249 -9.08 -5.22 -0.60
N GLY A 250 -8.49 -4.22 0.05
CA GLY A 250 -9.14 -2.93 0.25
C GLY A 250 -8.34 -2.04 1.19
N MET A 251 -9.02 -1.04 1.74
CA MET A 251 -8.47 -0.08 2.69
C MET A 251 -9.38 -0.04 3.90
N TYR A 252 -8.82 -0.23 5.09
CA TYR A 252 -9.47 0.20 6.33
C TYR A 252 -9.22 1.70 6.51
N GLY A 253 -10.24 2.44 6.94
CA GLY A 253 -10.18 3.87 7.19
C GLY A 253 -10.97 4.28 8.41
N ASP A 254 -10.30 5.00 9.31
CA ASP A 254 -10.86 5.66 10.48
C ASP A 254 -10.67 7.18 10.26
N ALA A 255 -11.58 7.79 9.52
CA ALA A 255 -11.61 9.24 9.38
C ALA A 255 -12.33 9.87 10.58
N ASP A 256 -11.77 10.97 11.04
CA ASP A 256 -12.20 11.76 12.18
C ASP A 256 -12.18 13.21 11.67
N ILE A 257 -13.23 13.61 10.96
CA ILE A 257 -13.36 14.97 10.44
C ILE A 257 -13.58 15.90 11.64
N GLY A 258 -12.99 17.10 11.58
CA GLY A 258 -13.11 18.03 12.69
C GLY A 258 -12.17 17.76 13.88
N ASP A 259 -11.26 16.78 13.79
CA ASP A 259 -10.24 16.45 14.81
C ASP A 259 -10.80 15.78 16.08
N ASP A 260 -9.92 15.28 16.96
CA ASP A 260 -10.33 14.56 18.17
C ASP A 260 -11.15 15.44 19.13
N GLY A 261 -12.35 14.96 19.46
CA GLY A 261 -13.34 15.65 20.28
C GLY A 261 -14.65 15.94 19.55
N ASP A 262 -14.63 16.00 18.21
CA ASP A 262 -15.79 16.38 17.37
C ASP A 262 -16.22 15.28 16.38
N GLN A 263 -15.41 14.24 16.16
CA GLN A 263 -15.62 13.12 15.21
C GLN A 263 -16.92 12.27 15.35
N ARG A 264 -17.88 12.69 16.19
CA ARG A 264 -19.02 11.85 16.62
C ARG A 264 -20.26 12.02 15.76
N ASP A 265 -20.29 13.06 14.94
CA ASP A 265 -21.29 13.33 13.93
C ASP A 265 -20.65 13.44 12.54
N ASP A 266 -19.62 12.65 12.28
CA ASP A 266 -19.12 12.39 10.93
C ASP A 266 -20.13 11.55 10.13
N ASP A 267 -20.55 12.10 8.99
CA ASP A 267 -21.31 11.40 7.97
C ASP A 267 -20.36 10.79 6.92
N ALA A 268 -20.84 9.75 6.24
CA ALA A 268 -20.15 9.14 5.10
C ALA A 268 -21.11 8.84 3.94
N TRP A 269 -20.63 8.98 2.71
CA TRP A 269 -21.33 8.56 1.50
C TRP A 269 -20.34 7.89 0.53
N PHE A 270 -20.70 6.72 0.01
CA PHE A 270 -19.97 6.09 -1.08
C PHE A 270 -20.64 6.45 -2.41
N ASP A 271 -19.93 7.22 -3.23
CA ASP A 271 -20.33 7.51 -4.60
C ASP A 271 -19.84 6.39 -5.52
N VAL A 272 -20.73 5.42 -5.76
CA VAL A 272 -20.49 4.21 -6.56
C VAL A 272 -20.15 4.56 -8.02
N ASP A 273 -20.67 5.67 -8.55
CA ASP A 273 -20.42 6.06 -9.95
C ASP A 273 -19.01 6.67 -10.13
N ASN A 274 -18.30 6.96 -9.04
CA ASN A 274 -16.99 7.63 -9.04
C ASN A 274 -15.96 6.93 -8.12
N ASP A 275 -16.24 5.75 -7.59
CA ASP A 275 -15.40 4.94 -6.68
C ASP A 275 -14.77 5.69 -5.49
N ILE A 276 -15.49 6.68 -4.98
CA ILE A 276 -15.01 7.57 -3.93
C ILE A 276 -15.94 7.57 -2.71
N VAL A 277 -15.34 7.31 -1.54
CA VAL A 277 -15.98 7.54 -0.25
C VAL A 277 -15.73 8.99 0.14
N TYR A 278 -16.80 9.76 0.30
CA TYR A 278 -16.78 11.09 0.91
C TYR A 278 -17.11 10.98 2.40
N GLN A 279 -16.36 11.71 3.22
CA GLN A 279 -16.65 11.90 4.64
C GLN A 279 -16.61 13.38 5.00
N TRP A 280 -17.54 13.79 5.85
CA TRP A 280 -17.67 15.17 6.32
C TRP A 280 -18.30 15.20 7.71
N ASP A 281 -17.93 16.22 8.48
CA ASP A 281 -18.57 16.56 9.74
C ASP A 281 -19.96 17.20 9.48
N HIS A 282 -21.01 16.65 10.10
CA HIS A 282 -22.41 16.97 9.84
C HIS A 282 -22.80 18.42 10.16
N ASP A 283 -22.29 18.99 11.26
CA ASP A 283 -22.57 20.39 11.65
C ASP A 283 -21.57 21.39 11.02
N ASN A 284 -20.49 20.87 10.42
CA ASN A 284 -19.42 21.60 9.74
C ASN A 284 -18.76 22.63 10.69
N LYS A 285 -18.35 22.19 11.88
CA LYS A 285 -17.73 22.98 12.93
C LYS A 285 -16.84 22.12 13.85
N GLY A 286 -15.78 21.55 13.30
CA GLY A 286 -14.70 20.82 13.99
C GLY A 286 -14.25 21.38 15.35
N ALA A 287 -13.52 20.59 16.14
CA ALA A 287 -13.11 20.85 17.52
C ALA A 287 -12.46 22.23 17.78
N TRP A 288 -11.85 22.84 16.75
CA TRP A 288 -11.30 24.21 16.79
C TRP A 288 -12.37 25.34 16.69
N GLY A 289 -13.65 24.99 16.55
CA GLY A 289 -14.80 25.89 16.43
C GLY A 289 -14.99 26.53 15.05
N GLY A 290 -14.37 25.98 14.01
CA GLY A 290 -14.41 26.50 12.64
C GLY A 290 -14.77 25.43 11.60
N PRO A 291 -15.03 25.82 10.34
CA PRO A 291 -15.54 24.92 9.32
C PRO A 291 -14.51 23.87 8.88
N CYS A 292 -15.01 22.68 8.58
CA CYS A 292 -14.25 21.54 8.08
C CYS A 292 -14.09 21.56 6.55
N ALA A 293 -13.04 20.90 6.06
CA ALA A 293 -12.96 20.42 4.69
C ALA A 293 -13.68 19.06 4.53
N TYR A 294 -13.99 18.70 3.28
CA TYR A 294 -14.42 17.34 2.95
C TYR A 294 -13.19 16.45 2.77
N PHE A 295 -13.24 15.24 3.33
CA PHE A 295 -12.28 14.18 3.06
C PHE A 295 -12.84 13.23 2.00
N GLY A 296 -12.00 12.82 1.07
CA GLY A 296 -12.29 11.78 0.08
C GLY A 296 -11.25 10.68 0.15
N TYR A 297 -11.68 9.43 0.11
CA TYR A 297 -10.83 8.28 -0.22
C TYR A 297 -11.36 7.65 -1.50
N LYS A 298 -10.54 7.65 -2.56
CA LYS A 298 -10.87 7.05 -3.86
C LYS A 298 -9.98 5.84 -4.14
N PHE A 299 -10.61 4.76 -4.56
CA PHE A 299 -9.95 3.67 -5.26
C PHE A 299 -9.91 4.03 -6.76
N LEU A 300 -8.74 4.00 -7.40
CA LEU A 300 -8.63 4.31 -8.83
C LEU A 300 -8.86 3.10 -9.71
N GLU A 301 -8.25 1.97 -9.36
CA GLU A 301 -7.97 0.90 -10.29
C GLU A 301 -7.52 -0.36 -9.51
N SER A 302 -8.02 -1.50 -9.95
CA SER A 302 -7.56 -2.86 -9.62
C SER A 302 -7.69 -3.70 -10.87
N PRO A 303 -6.88 -4.76 -11.07
CA PRO A 303 -7.15 -5.71 -12.13
C PRO A 303 -8.58 -6.25 -12.03
N GLY A 304 -9.33 -6.18 -13.13
CA GLY A 304 -10.61 -6.85 -13.29
C GLY A 304 -10.52 -8.37 -13.11
N ASN A 305 -11.66 -9.06 -13.19
CA ASN A 305 -11.77 -10.51 -13.11
C ASN A 305 -11.72 -11.12 -14.52
N PRO A 306 -10.59 -11.68 -14.98
CA PRO A 306 -10.40 -12.18 -16.36
C PRO A 306 -11.19 -13.46 -16.70
N TYR A 307 -12.24 -13.78 -15.94
CA TYR A 307 -12.93 -15.08 -16.01
C TYR A 307 -14.46 -14.99 -15.98
N ASP A 308 -15.07 -13.82 -15.77
CA ASP A 308 -16.53 -13.69 -15.69
C ASP A 308 -17.20 -12.98 -16.89
N GLY A 309 -16.43 -12.35 -17.78
CA GLY A 309 -16.96 -11.65 -18.96
C GLY A 309 -17.66 -10.34 -18.60
N ILE A 310 -17.20 -9.66 -17.55
CA ILE A 310 -17.72 -8.39 -17.05
C ILE A 310 -16.56 -7.40 -16.92
N ASP A 311 -16.69 -6.22 -17.51
CA ASP A 311 -15.93 -5.02 -17.17
C ASP A 311 -16.22 -4.66 -15.69
N ASN A 312 -15.25 -4.89 -14.80
CA ASN A 312 -15.46 -4.79 -13.35
C ASN A 312 -15.06 -3.44 -12.76
N ASP A 313 -14.22 -2.69 -13.47
CA ASP A 313 -13.54 -1.46 -13.09
C ASP A 313 -13.94 -0.25 -13.96
N GLY A 314 -14.72 -0.48 -15.03
CA GLY A 314 -15.34 0.54 -15.86
C GLY A 314 -14.39 1.21 -16.85
N ASP A 315 -13.23 0.61 -17.13
CA ASP A 315 -12.25 1.11 -18.09
C ASP A 315 -12.65 0.83 -19.55
N GLY A 316 -13.52 -0.18 -19.75
CA GLY A 316 -14.04 -0.62 -21.03
C GLY A 316 -13.48 -1.96 -21.51
N MET A 317 -12.53 -2.55 -20.78
CA MET A 317 -11.87 -3.83 -21.07
C MET A 317 -12.67 -5.01 -20.46
N ILE A 318 -12.74 -6.16 -21.15
CA ILE A 318 -13.60 -7.30 -20.73
C ILE A 318 -12.83 -8.63 -20.75
N ASP A 319 -12.92 -9.40 -19.66
CA ASP A 319 -12.28 -10.72 -19.49
C ASP A 319 -10.75 -10.77 -19.61
N GLU A 320 -10.09 -9.63 -19.50
CA GLU A 320 -8.66 -9.50 -19.74
C GLU A 320 -7.73 -9.75 -18.57
N ARG A 321 -6.59 -10.38 -18.90
CA ARG A 321 -5.43 -10.51 -18.01
C ARG A 321 -4.42 -9.40 -18.28
N GLN A 322 -4.42 -8.40 -17.42
CA GLN A 322 -3.35 -7.40 -17.33
C GLN A 322 -1.95 -8.02 -17.03
N ASP A 323 -1.85 -9.32 -16.70
CA ASP A 323 -0.60 -10.00 -16.32
C ASP A 323 0.02 -10.95 -17.37
N ASP A 324 -0.64 -11.22 -18.50
CA ASP A 324 -0.10 -12.08 -19.57
C ASP A 324 0.33 -11.36 -20.86
N GLY A 325 -0.06 -10.08 -21.02
CA GLY A 325 0.35 -9.25 -22.16
C GLY A 325 -0.32 -9.65 -23.48
N ILE A 326 -1.54 -10.22 -23.40
CA ILE A 326 -2.32 -10.67 -24.54
C ILE A 326 -3.71 -10.02 -24.51
N ASP A 327 -3.98 -9.20 -25.54
CA ASP A 327 -5.32 -8.88 -26.02
C ASP A 327 -6.07 -10.18 -26.35
N ASN A 328 -6.94 -10.63 -25.44
CA ASN A 328 -7.50 -11.99 -25.48
C ASN A 328 -8.75 -12.09 -26.36
N ASP A 329 -9.47 -10.98 -26.59
CA ASP A 329 -10.71 -10.95 -27.39
C ASP A 329 -10.66 -9.99 -28.61
N GLY A 330 -9.73 -9.03 -28.63
CA GLY A 330 -9.39 -8.18 -29.77
C GLY A 330 -9.81 -6.71 -29.67
N ASP A 331 -10.11 -6.18 -28.47
CA ASP A 331 -10.60 -4.82 -28.28
C ASP A 331 -9.58 -3.79 -27.76
N TRP A 332 -8.38 -4.22 -27.34
CA TRP A 332 -7.26 -3.34 -26.97
C TRP A 332 -7.03 -2.23 -28.00
N ASN A 333 -6.87 -1.00 -27.51
CA ASN A 333 -6.40 0.14 -28.27
C ASN A 333 -4.93 0.43 -27.95
N PRO A 334 -3.97 0.07 -28.81
CA PRO A 334 -2.54 0.26 -28.56
C PRO A 334 -2.08 1.73 -28.46
N GLU A 335 -2.97 2.69 -28.71
CA GLU A 335 -2.72 4.13 -28.49
C GLU A 335 -3.12 4.62 -27.08
N LEU A 336 -3.88 3.82 -26.31
CA LEU A 336 -4.43 4.18 -24.98
C LEU A 336 -4.09 3.17 -23.88
N ASP A 337 -4.05 1.88 -24.20
CA ASP A 337 -4.04 0.81 -23.19
C ASP A 337 -2.64 0.17 -23.06
N ASP A 338 -1.86 0.19 -24.16
CA ASP A 338 -0.42 -0.13 -24.20
C ASP A 338 0.49 1.05 -23.78
N VAL A 339 -0.07 2.14 -23.23
CA VAL A 339 0.71 3.31 -22.78
C VAL A 339 0.69 3.44 -21.26
N GLY A 340 1.82 3.82 -20.65
CA GLY A 340 1.87 4.05 -19.21
C GLY A 340 0.96 5.20 -18.78
N SER A 341 0.74 5.36 -17.47
CA SER A 341 -0.08 6.46 -16.91
C SER A 341 0.43 7.89 -17.22
N ASP A 342 1.61 8.03 -17.83
CA ASP A 342 2.12 9.28 -18.41
C ASP A 342 1.80 9.45 -19.91
N GLY A 343 1.05 8.53 -20.51
CA GLY A 343 0.70 8.49 -21.93
C GLY A 343 1.83 8.00 -22.83
N ILE A 344 2.87 7.38 -22.27
CA ILE A 344 4.09 6.98 -22.99
C ILE A 344 4.17 5.45 -23.04
N GLY A 345 3.87 4.88 -24.21
CA GLY A 345 4.00 3.42 -24.44
C GLY A 345 5.39 2.99 -24.90
N PRO A 346 5.69 1.69 -24.94
CA PRO A 346 7.00 1.13 -25.32
C PRO A 346 7.54 1.55 -26.69
N ASN A 347 6.67 2.06 -27.57
CA ASN A 347 7.00 2.53 -28.91
C ASN A 347 7.33 4.04 -28.98
N ASP A 348 7.14 4.80 -27.89
CA ASP A 348 7.40 6.24 -27.86
C ASP A 348 8.91 6.55 -27.70
N PRO A 349 9.48 7.54 -28.43
CA PRO A 349 10.90 7.91 -28.31
C PRO A 349 11.37 8.37 -26.92
N TYR A 350 10.44 8.72 -26.03
CA TYR A 350 10.68 9.15 -24.65
C TYR A 350 10.33 8.09 -23.60
N TYR A 351 9.95 6.88 -24.02
CA TYR A 351 9.70 5.75 -23.12
C TYR A 351 10.92 5.48 -22.21
N PRO A 352 10.77 5.55 -20.87
CA PRO A 352 11.90 5.56 -19.95
C PRO A 352 12.56 4.18 -19.73
N GLY A 353 11.92 3.10 -20.18
CA GLY A 353 12.36 1.71 -20.02
C GLY A 353 11.44 0.88 -19.14
#